data_AF-A0A1T4WRU4-F1
#
_entry.id   AF-A0A1T4WRU4-F1
#
_cell.length_a   1.000
_cell.length_b   1.000
_cell.length_c   1.000
_cell.angle_alpha   90.00
_cell.angle_beta   90.00
_cell.angle_gamma   90.00
#
_symmetry.space_group_name_H-M   'P 1'
#
loop_
_entity.id
_entity.type
_entity.pdbx_description
1 polymer ?
#
loop_
_entity_poly.entity_id
_entity_poly.type
_entity_poly.pdbx_seq_one_letter_code
_entity_poly.pdbx_strand_id
1 'polypeptide(L)'
;MFEMPPMKPQAALPWLAAAVLALTSASAQEAKTEPSGFQTLTVKGGNYSLIGINFLRPVLASGSLESATATSVTDAQGDFQTALPPGTRLWLELVDGVNQGCWSIITPIGATTLDTVSDLSAYVTAGVRYEIRAATTLADIFGLNNEAGLKTGNSQTADMVWVPKENGGFDKLYYAAASPPFLTAGWRMIGAGNADMAKTPIYHVEGIIIERRAPGDLRLTVSGVVKTTVSVIPITSGFNYLERSYPLGATLGNSGLATSLQSGTPTTADVIWLTNASGGYDKYYYAVAQPPSITAGWRAIGAGNADQAGVALTPGFIIERKAAASNIKLAPDSSLYGDL
;
A
#
# COMPACT_ATOMS: atom_id res chain seq x y z
N MET A 1 -42.36 -94.24 -12.77
CA MET A 1 -42.48 -93.58 -14.08
C MET A 1 -41.49 -92.43 -14.07
N PHE A 2 -40.39 -92.63 -14.80
CA PHE A 2 -39.30 -91.72 -15.15
C PHE A 2 -38.65 -90.81 -14.08
N GLU A 3 -37.43 -91.22 -13.69
CA GLU A 3 -36.34 -90.40 -13.13
C GLU A 3 -35.97 -89.23 -14.03
N MET A 4 -35.50 -88.11 -13.45
CA MET A 4 -34.47 -87.24 -14.04
C MET A 4 -33.70 -86.42 -12.97
N PRO A 5 -32.43 -86.03 -13.25
CA PRO A 5 -31.31 -85.92 -12.30
C PRO A 5 -30.94 -84.46 -11.91
N PRO A 6 -29.82 -84.24 -11.17
CA PRO A 6 -29.56 -83.00 -10.40
C PRO A 6 -28.71 -81.92 -11.11
N MET A 7 -28.76 -80.73 -10.50
CA MET A 7 -27.75 -79.64 -10.36
C MET A 7 -26.59 -79.50 -11.38
N LYS A 8 -26.56 -78.31 -12.04
CA LYS A 8 -25.48 -77.27 -12.18
C LYS A 8 -24.03 -77.70 -12.59
N PRO A 9 -23.10 -76.82 -13.08
CA PRO A 9 -23.13 -75.35 -13.31
C PRO A 9 -22.37 -74.85 -14.60
N GLN A 10 -22.16 -73.52 -14.66
CA GLN A 10 -21.15 -72.75 -15.44
C GLN A 10 -21.44 -72.57 -16.95
N ALA A 11 -21.27 -71.39 -17.58
CA ALA A 11 -20.37 -70.28 -17.29
C ALA A 11 -21.00 -68.92 -17.67
N ALA A 12 -20.61 -67.89 -16.92
CA ALA A 12 -20.86 -66.48 -17.21
C ALA A 12 -19.78 -65.93 -18.16
N LEU A 13 -20.15 -64.99 -19.04
CA LEU A 13 -19.26 -63.89 -19.43
C LEU A 13 -20.10 -62.66 -19.83
N PRO A 14 -19.67 -61.43 -19.47
CA PRO A 14 -20.56 -60.32 -19.19
C PRO A 14 -20.71 -59.32 -20.35
N TRP A 15 -21.77 -58.53 -20.25
CA TRP A 15 -22.06 -57.38 -21.08
C TRP A 15 -21.01 -56.27 -20.88
N LEU A 16 -20.52 -55.73 -22.00
CA LEU A 16 -19.61 -54.59 -22.05
C LEU A 16 -20.43 -53.30 -21.87
N ALA A 17 -20.35 -52.67 -20.70
CA ALA A 17 -20.88 -51.33 -20.46
C ALA A 17 -19.78 -50.29 -20.79
N ALA A 18 -20.02 -49.47 -21.81
CA ALA A 18 -19.16 -48.33 -22.13
C ALA A 18 -19.43 -47.20 -21.12
N ALA A 19 -18.52 -47.01 -20.16
CA ALA A 19 -18.49 -45.84 -19.30
C ALA A 19 -17.83 -44.69 -20.08
N VAL A 20 -18.61 -43.68 -20.45
CA VAL A 20 -18.10 -42.39 -20.94
C VAL A 20 -17.48 -41.68 -19.74
N LEU A 21 -16.14 -41.63 -19.67
CA LEU A 21 -15.44 -40.72 -18.77
C LEU A 21 -15.68 -39.29 -19.27
N ALA A 22 -16.52 -38.55 -18.54
CA ALA A 22 -16.54 -37.11 -18.63
C ALA A 22 -15.19 -36.59 -18.12
N LEU A 23 -14.32 -36.18 -19.05
CA LEU A 23 -13.16 -35.35 -18.75
C LEU A 23 -13.68 -34.02 -18.21
N THR A 24 -13.75 -33.90 -16.88
CA THR A 24 -13.79 -32.58 -16.24
C THR A 24 -12.46 -31.92 -16.54
N SER A 25 -12.45 -30.97 -17.46
CA SER A 25 -11.34 -30.05 -17.64
C SER A 25 -11.19 -29.25 -16.34
N ALA A 26 -10.39 -29.77 -15.43
CA ALA A 26 -9.83 -28.99 -14.34
C ALA A 26 -8.96 -27.91 -15.00
N SER A 27 -9.47 -26.69 -15.08
CA SER A 27 -8.65 -25.52 -15.32
C SER A 27 -7.65 -25.45 -14.17
N ALA A 28 -6.41 -25.83 -14.46
CA ALA A 28 -5.29 -25.59 -13.56
C ALA A 28 -5.21 -24.07 -13.34
N GLN A 29 -5.63 -23.62 -12.16
CA GLN A 29 -5.32 -22.27 -11.72
C GLN A 29 -3.82 -22.25 -11.45
N GLU A 30 -3.05 -21.56 -12.29
CA GLU A 30 -1.66 -21.29 -11.98
C GLU A 30 -1.64 -20.49 -10.67
N ALA A 31 -1.23 -21.13 -9.59
CA ALA A 31 -0.95 -20.43 -8.34
C ALA A 31 0.33 -19.61 -8.54
N LYS A 32 0.18 -18.37 -9.04
CA LYS A 32 1.27 -17.40 -9.04
C LYS A 32 1.44 -16.91 -7.61
N THR A 33 2.57 -17.23 -6.98
CA THR A 33 2.93 -16.67 -5.68
C THR A 33 3.23 -15.18 -5.87
N GLU A 34 2.61 -14.31 -5.05
CA GLU A 34 2.90 -12.88 -5.11
C GLU A 34 4.40 -12.63 -4.83
N PRO A 35 5.10 -11.85 -5.65
CA PRO A 35 6.49 -11.51 -5.41
C PRO A 35 6.61 -10.84 -4.04
N SER A 36 7.55 -11.29 -3.22
CA SER A 36 7.76 -10.77 -1.87
C SER A 36 9.24 -10.46 -1.65
N GLY A 37 9.53 -9.50 -0.77
CA GLY A 37 10.89 -9.07 -0.52
C GLY A 37 11.06 -8.26 0.75
N PHE A 38 12.24 -7.68 0.90
CA PHE A 38 12.58 -6.78 2.00
C PHE A 38 13.46 -5.62 1.51
N GLN A 39 13.43 -4.52 2.25
CA GLN A 39 14.28 -3.35 2.05
C GLN A 39 14.80 -2.86 3.39
N THR A 40 16.07 -2.46 3.45
CA THR A 40 16.65 -1.84 4.64
C THR A 40 16.81 -0.34 4.44
N LEU A 41 16.04 0.44 5.20
CA LEU A 41 15.94 1.89 5.16
C LEU A 41 16.83 2.55 6.22
N THR A 42 17.49 3.65 5.84
CA THR A 42 18.35 4.40 6.77
C THR A 42 17.58 5.50 7.43
N VAL A 43 17.44 5.41 8.74
CA VAL A 43 16.96 6.50 9.58
C VAL A 43 18.19 7.23 10.12
N LYS A 44 18.36 8.49 9.74
CA LYS A 44 19.57 9.26 10.06
C LYS A 44 19.58 9.75 11.51
N GLY A 45 20.69 9.51 12.20
CA GLY A 45 20.89 9.97 13.56
C GLY A 45 20.84 11.49 13.69
N GLY A 46 20.19 12.01 14.73
CA GLY A 46 20.04 13.44 14.99
C GLY A 46 19.24 14.22 13.94
N ASN A 47 18.44 13.54 13.12
CA ASN A 47 17.76 14.13 11.97
C ASN A 47 16.35 13.56 11.76
N TYR A 48 15.66 14.09 10.76
CA TYR A 48 14.40 13.58 10.23
C TYR A 48 14.67 12.67 9.04
N SER A 49 13.91 11.59 8.92
CA SER A 49 13.92 10.71 7.75
C SER A 49 12.50 10.46 7.30
N LEU A 50 12.16 10.85 6.07
CA LEU A 50 10.89 10.50 5.45
C LEU A 50 11.05 9.13 4.77
N ILE A 51 10.25 8.17 5.19
CA ILE A 51 10.30 6.81 4.68
C ILE A 51 8.92 6.34 4.23
N GLY A 52 8.93 5.37 3.34
CA GLY A 52 7.76 4.58 2.96
C GLY A 52 8.07 3.11 3.16
N ILE A 53 7.05 2.32 3.43
CA ILE A 53 7.17 0.86 3.59
C ILE A 53 7.41 0.23 2.23
N ASN A 54 6.71 0.73 1.19
CA ASN A 54 6.83 0.29 -0.21
C ASN A 54 6.56 -1.21 -0.41
N PHE A 55 5.86 -1.84 0.53
CA PHE A 55 5.41 -3.23 0.46
C PHE A 55 3.97 -3.31 0.96
N LEU A 56 3.22 -4.23 0.40
CA LEU A 56 1.86 -4.53 0.79
C LEU A 56 1.83 -5.66 1.84
N ARG A 57 0.77 -5.66 2.65
CA ARG A 57 0.39 -6.82 3.46
C ARG A 57 -0.25 -7.89 2.56
N PRO A 58 -0.20 -9.18 2.91
CA PRO A 58 -0.87 -10.23 2.14
C PRO A 58 -2.37 -10.00 1.95
N VAL A 59 -2.93 -10.50 0.85
CA VAL A 59 -4.38 -10.49 0.58
C VAL A 59 -5.11 -11.30 1.65
N LEU A 60 -6.17 -10.73 2.23
CA LEU A 60 -7.08 -11.40 3.15
C LEU A 60 -8.33 -11.91 2.44
N ALA A 61 -8.84 -11.15 1.48
CA ALA A 61 -9.98 -11.52 0.66
C ALA A 61 -9.85 -10.86 -0.73
N SER A 62 -10.44 -11.48 -1.74
CA SER A 62 -10.53 -10.95 -3.09
C SER A 62 -11.80 -11.46 -3.74
N GLY A 63 -12.33 -10.72 -4.69
CA GLY A 63 -13.60 -11.06 -5.32
C GLY A 63 -13.93 -10.13 -6.47
N SER A 64 -15.23 -9.98 -6.74
CA SER A 64 -15.75 -9.07 -7.74
C SER A 64 -16.92 -8.28 -7.15
N LEU A 65 -16.94 -6.98 -7.36
CA LEU A 65 -18.01 -6.11 -6.87
C LEU A 65 -19.16 -6.10 -7.89
N GLU A 66 -20.41 -6.18 -7.44
CA GLU A 66 -21.57 -5.95 -8.30
C GLU A 66 -21.99 -4.49 -8.33
N SER A 67 -21.81 -3.78 -7.21
CA SER A 67 -22.27 -2.41 -7.07
C SER A 67 -21.52 -1.63 -6.01
N ALA A 68 -21.61 -0.31 -6.12
CA ALA A 68 -21.12 0.63 -5.13
C ALA A 68 -22.09 1.80 -4.99
N THR A 69 -22.15 2.34 -3.77
CA THR A 69 -22.73 3.65 -3.45
C THR A 69 -21.61 4.62 -3.10
N ALA A 70 -21.97 5.84 -2.70
CA ALA A 70 -20.99 6.84 -2.26
C ALA A 70 -20.21 6.42 -1.01
N THR A 71 -20.72 5.48 -0.22
CA THR A 71 -20.14 5.09 1.07
C THR A 71 -20.07 3.58 1.27
N SER A 72 -20.35 2.77 0.24
CA SER A 72 -20.31 1.32 0.38
C SER A 72 -20.05 0.61 -0.94
N VAL A 73 -19.57 -0.62 -0.85
CA VAL A 73 -19.45 -1.57 -1.96
C VAL A 73 -20.07 -2.91 -1.58
N THR A 74 -20.55 -3.64 -2.59
CA THR A 74 -21.18 -4.95 -2.40
C THR A 74 -20.52 -6.01 -3.28
N ASP A 75 -20.20 -7.14 -2.65
CA ASP A 75 -19.88 -8.43 -3.28
C ASP A 75 -20.92 -9.43 -2.77
N ALA A 76 -21.92 -9.75 -3.58
CA ALA A 76 -23.02 -10.62 -3.21
C ALA A 76 -22.60 -12.09 -3.05
N GLN A 77 -21.38 -12.46 -3.46
CA GLN A 77 -20.79 -13.78 -3.23
C GLN A 77 -19.76 -13.78 -2.08
N GLY A 78 -19.44 -12.61 -1.53
CA GLY A 78 -18.52 -12.45 -0.41
C GLY A 78 -19.09 -12.91 0.93
N ASP A 79 -18.20 -13.28 1.85
CA ASP A 79 -18.48 -13.42 3.28
C ASP A 79 -17.40 -12.70 4.10
N PHE A 80 -17.51 -11.38 4.15
CA PHE A 80 -16.57 -10.48 4.82
C PHE A 80 -16.54 -10.66 6.33
N GLN A 81 -17.63 -11.10 6.96
CA GLN A 81 -17.67 -11.32 8.41
C GLN A 81 -16.87 -12.55 8.81
N THR A 82 -16.81 -13.57 7.95
CA THR A 82 -15.99 -14.76 8.16
C THR A 82 -14.55 -14.55 7.68
N ALA A 83 -14.37 -13.93 6.50
CA ALA A 83 -13.07 -13.81 5.86
C ALA A 83 -12.14 -12.77 6.51
N LEU A 84 -12.68 -11.73 7.14
CA LEU A 84 -11.90 -10.59 7.62
C LEU A 84 -11.80 -10.57 9.14
N PRO A 85 -10.57 -10.47 9.72
CA PRO A 85 -10.40 -10.44 11.16
C PRO A 85 -11.09 -9.22 11.80
N PRO A 86 -11.88 -9.42 12.88
CA PRO A 86 -12.58 -8.32 13.54
C PRO A 86 -11.59 -7.36 14.20
N GLY A 87 -11.91 -6.07 14.17
CA GLY A 87 -11.09 -5.01 14.79
C GLY A 87 -9.79 -4.69 14.06
N THR A 88 -9.58 -5.25 12.85
CA THR A 88 -8.44 -4.92 11.98
C THR A 88 -8.78 -3.70 11.12
N ARG A 89 -7.80 -2.81 10.94
CA ARG A 89 -7.89 -1.71 9.97
C ARG A 89 -7.60 -2.26 8.58
N LEU A 90 -8.55 -2.07 7.67
CA LEU A 90 -8.58 -2.73 6.37
C LEU A 90 -8.69 -1.68 5.26
N TRP A 91 -8.17 -2.02 4.10
CA TRP A 91 -8.38 -1.26 2.87
C TRP A 91 -8.65 -2.22 1.72
N LEU A 92 -9.43 -1.73 0.77
CA LEU A 92 -9.76 -2.41 -0.48
C LEU A 92 -9.11 -1.64 -1.63
N GLU A 93 -8.58 -2.37 -2.60
CA GLU A 93 -8.11 -1.81 -3.87
C GLU A 93 -8.75 -2.53 -5.05
N LEU A 94 -9.11 -1.75 -6.08
CA LEU A 94 -9.54 -2.25 -7.37
C LEU A 94 -8.29 -2.72 -8.14
N VAL A 95 -8.31 -3.97 -8.60
CA VAL A 95 -7.12 -4.60 -9.18
C VAL A 95 -7.19 -4.78 -10.70
N ASP A 96 -8.28 -4.37 -11.33
CA ASP A 96 -8.45 -4.44 -12.78
C ASP A 96 -9.21 -3.23 -13.36
N GLY A 97 -9.34 -3.23 -14.69
CA GLY A 97 -10.01 -2.18 -15.44
C GLY A 97 -9.25 -0.83 -15.45
N VAL A 98 -9.95 0.21 -15.90
CA VAL A 98 -9.39 1.57 -16.04
C VAL A 98 -9.11 2.26 -14.70
N ASN A 99 -9.69 1.74 -13.62
CA ASN A 99 -9.59 2.26 -12.26
C ASN A 99 -8.69 1.39 -11.37
N GLN A 100 -7.89 0.49 -11.96
CA GLN A 100 -6.88 -0.26 -11.23
C GLN A 100 -6.03 0.69 -10.37
N GLY A 101 -5.78 0.31 -9.12
CA GLY A 101 -5.02 1.09 -8.16
C GLY A 101 -5.85 2.08 -7.34
N CYS A 102 -7.13 2.29 -7.67
CA CYS A 102 -8.05 3.03 -6.81
C CYS A 102 -8.37 2.21 -5.56
N TRP A 103 -8.39 2.87 -4.40
CA TRP A 103 -8.53 2.19 -3.13
C TRP A 103 -9.37 3.01 -2.15
N SER A 104 -9.83 2.36 -1.08
CA SER A 104 -10.48 3.00 0.05
C SER A 104 -10.19 2.25 1.34
N ILE A 105 -10.14 2.98 2.46
CA ILE A 105 -10.32 2.38 3.78
C ILE A 105 -11.73 1.78 3.85
N ILE A 106 -11.85 0.58 4.43
CA ILE A 106 -13.11 -0.14 4.52
C ILE A 106 -13.44 -0.61 5.93
N THR A 107 -14.72 -0.88 6.18
CA THR A 107 -15.19 -1.60 7.37
C THR A 107 -16.30 -2.57 6.98
N PRO A 108 -16.20 -3.86 7.34
CA PRO A 108 -17.29 -4.81 7.10
C PRO A 108 -18.54 -4.44 7.90
N ILE A 109 -19.68 -4.30 7.23
CA ILE A 109 -20.98 -4.02 7.85
C ILE A 109 -22.00 -5.14 7.67
N GLY A 110 -21.67 -6.13 6.83
CA GLY A 110 -22.42 -7.37 6.67
C GLY A 110 -21.55 -8.41 5.95
N ALA A 111 -22.10 -9.60 5.71
CA ALA A 111 -21.38 -10.65 4.98
C ALA A 111 -20.99 -10.21 3.57
N THR A 112 -21.85 -9.46 2.88
CA THR A 112 -21.66 -9.10 1.47
C THR A 112 -21.35 -7.62 1.24
N THR A 113 -21.25 -6.82 2.30
CA THR A 113 -21.18 -5.35 2.19
C THR A 113 -20.09 -4.76 3.07
N LEU A 114 -19.35 -3.83 2.49
CA LEU A 114 -18.30 -3.04 3.14
C LEU A 114 -18.69 -1.56 3.07
N ASP A 115 -18.55 -0.85 4.18
CA ASP A 115 -18.52 0.62 4.16
C ASP A 115 -17.16 1.09 3.61
N THR A 116 -17.17 2.19 2.86
CA THR A 116 -15.98 2.85 2.30
C THR A 116 -15.87 4.28 2.82
N VAL A 117 -14.64 4.73 3.10
CA VAL A 117 -14.35 6.15 3.39
C VAL A 117 -14.37 6.99 2.12
N SER A 118 -13.86 6.45 1.01
CA SER A 118 -13.88 7.12 -0.29
C SER A 118 -15.11 6.71 -1.10
N ASP A 119 -15.61 7.64 -1.93
CA ASP A 119 -16.65 7.34 -2.92
C ASP A 119 -16.06 6.54 -4.08
N LEU A 120 -16.48 5.26 -4.18
CA LEU A 120 -16.08 4.36 -5.25
C LEU A 120 -17.16 4.16 -6.32
N SER A 121 -18.32 4.83 -6.20
CA SER A 121 -19.48 4.62 -7.08
C SER A 121 -19.20 4.91 -8.55
N ALA A 122 -18.31 5.87 -8.83
CA ALA A 122 -17.89 6.20 -10.20
C ALA A 122 -16.88 5.20 -10.78
N TYR A 123 -16.27 4.35 -9.95
CA TYR A 123 -15.19 3.44 -10.34
C TYR A 123 -15.60 1.98 -10.41
N VAL A 124 -16.68 1.61 -9.71
CA VAL A 124 -17.17 0.24 -9.60
C VAL A 124 -18.34 0.04 -10.55
N THR A 125 -18.10 -0.82 -11.55
CA THR A 125 -19.15 -1.45 -12.34
C THR A 125 -19.21 -2.94 -12.00
N ALA A 126 -20.32 -3.59 -12.32
CA ALA A 126 -20.48 -5.02 -12.04
C ALA A 126 -19.32 -5.84 -12.66
N GLY A 127 -18.68 -6.66 -11.83
CA GLY A 127 -17.56 -7.52 -12.21
C GLY A 127 -16.17 -6.94 -12.00
N VAL A 128 -16.03 -5.68 -11.53
CA VAL A 128 -14.73 -5.12 -11.16
C VAL A 128 -14.11 -5.93 -10.03
N ARG A 129 -12.86 -6.35 -10.20
CA ARG A 129 -12.14 -7.16 -9.21
C ARG A 129 -11.49 -6.30 -8.14
N TYR A 130 -11.42 -6.86 -6.95
CA TYR A 130 -10.79 -6.20 -5.81
C TYR A 130 -9.93 -7.16 -4.98
N GLU A 131 -9.06 -6.56 -4.18
CA GLU A 131 -8.34 -7.22 -3.10
C GLU A 131 -8.48 -6.42 -1.80
N ILE A 132 -8.57 -7.13 -0.69
CA ILE A 132 -8.64 -6.57 0.67
C ILE A 132 -7.38 -6.97 1.42
N ARG A 133 -6.74 -5.99 2.03
CA ARG A 133 -5.52 -6.17 2.82
C ARG A 133 -5.68 -5.45 4.17
N ALA A 134 -4.97 -5.93 5.18
CA ALA A 134 -4.79 -5.16 6.41
C ALA A 134 -3.90 -3.94 6.14
N ALA A 135 -4.13 -2.85 6.86
CA ALA A 135 -3.14 -1.78 6.98
C ALA A 135 -1.92 -2.31 7.74
N THR A 136 -0.73 -1.81 7.42
CA THR A 136 0.45 -2.06 8.25
C THR A 136 0.30 -1.28 9.54
N THR A 137 0.71 -1.84 10.68
CA THR A 137 0.66 -1.13 11.97
C THR A 137 2.02 -0.62 12.39
N LEU A 138 2.04 0.34 13.32
CA LEU A 138 3.27 0.79 13.97
C LEU A 138 4.10 -0.38 14.54
N ALA A 139 3.43 -1.35 15.17
CA ALA A 139 4.08 -2.54 15.70
C ALA A 139 4.58 -3.51 14.62
N ASP A 140 3.99 -3.53 13.42
CA ASP A 140 4.52 -4.34 12.32
C ASP A 140 5.87 -3.81 11.81
N ILE A 141 6.07 -2.48 11.86
CA ILE A 141 7.29 -1.83 11.38
C ILE A 141 8.37 -1.82 12.46
N PHE A 142 7.99 -1.44 13.68
CA PHE A 142 8.96 -1.17 14.76
C PHE A 142 8.96 -2.24 15.85
N GLY A 143 8.03 -3.19 15.79
CA GLY A 143 7.84 -4.22 16.80
C GLY A 143 6.98 -3.77 17.98
N LEU A 144 6.31 -4.72 18.64
CA LEU A 144 5.43 -4.45 19.78
C LEU A 144 6.17 -3.81 20.96
N ASN A 145 7.44 -4.18 21.16
CA ASN A 145 8.29 -3.70 22.23
C ASN A 145 9.44 -2.83 21.72
N ASN A 146 9.30 -2.24 20.52
CA ASN A 146 10.32 -1.43 19.87
C ASN A 146 11.61 -2.23 19.57
N GLU A 147 11.43 -3.44 19.04
CA GLU A 147 12.49 -4.33 18.56
C GLU A 147 13.33 -3.68 17.45
N ALA A 148 12.77 -2.71 16.71
CA ALA A 148 13.51 -1.92 15.73
C ALA A 148 14.54 -0.97 16.34
N GLY A 149 14.56 -0.75 17.66
CA GLY A 149 15.64 -0.01 18.32
C GLY A 149 15.53 1.52 18.21
N LEU A 150 14.32 2.06 18.13
CA LEU A 150 14.10 3.48 18.37
C LEU A 150 14.49 3.85 19.81
N LYS A 151 14.91 5.09 20.04
CA LYS A 151 15.28 5.56 21.37
C LYS A 151 14.02 5.68 22.22
N THR A 152 13.93 4.83 23.24
CA THR A 152 12.89 4.89 24.27
C THR A 152 13.04 6.14 25.15
N GLY A 153 11.93 6.72 25.60
CA GLY A 153 11.95 7.91 26.47
C GLY A 153 10.56 8.46 26.77
N ASN A 154 10.46 9.77 26.96
CA ASN A 154 9.18 10.48 27.00
C ASN A 154 8.98 11.29 25.69
N SER A 155 7.88 12.02 25.56
CA SER A 155 7.57 12.79 24.35
C SER A 155 8.66 13.80 23.94
N GLN A 156 9.53 14.21 24.87
CA GLN A 156 10.62 15.18 24.64
C GLN A 156 11.98 14.52 24.37
N THR A 157 12.17 13.26 24.75
CA THR A 157 13.49 12.60 24.71
C THR A 157 13.55 11.36 23.84
N ALA A 158 12.41 10.70 23.61
CA ALA A 158 12.28 9.55 22.73
C ALA A 158 12.41 9.95 21.27
N ASP A 159 12.76 9.00 20.40
CA ASP A 159 12.53 9.17 18.97
C ASP A 159 11.04 9.22 18.69
N MET A 160 10.66 9.94 17.63
CA MET A 160 9.27 10.12 17.26
C MET A 160 8.99 9.52 15.88
N VAL A 161 7.82 8.92 15.74
CA VAL A 161 7.22 8.53 14.45
C VAL A 161 6.04 9.46 14.19
N TRP A 162 6.08 10.17 13.08
CA TRP A 162 5.06 11.13 12.70
C TRP A 162 4.28 10.52 11.54
N VAL A 163 3.03 10.15 11.82
CA VAL A 163 2.10 9.57 10.85
C VAL A 163 1.18 10.68 10.34
N PRO A 164 1.08 10.93 9.03
CA PRO A 164 0.20 11.95 8.48
C PRO A 164 -1.26 11.74 8.89
N LYS A 165 -2.01 12.83 9.03
CA LYS A 165 -3.46 12.79 9.23
C LYS A 165 -4.19 13.18 7.96
N GLU A 166 -5.37 12.59 7.74
CA GLU A 166 -6.26 12.94 6.62
C GLU A 166 -6.65 14.43 6.60
N ASN A 167 -6.79 15.06 7.78
CA ASN A 167 -7.14 16.48 7.91
C ASN A 167 -5.92 17.42 8.03
N GLY A 168 -4.73 16.93 7.68
CA GLY A 168 -3.47 17.64 7.83
C GLY A 168 -2.85 17.53 9.23
N GLY A 169 -1.55 17.82 9.30
CA GLY A 169 -0.75 17.60 10.51
C GLY A 169 -0.34 16.14 10.68
N PHE A 170 0.07 15.78 11.90
CA PHE A 170 0.63 14.47 12.21
C PHE A 170 0.15 13.93 13.55
N ASP A 171 -0.08 12.62 13.61
CA ASP A 171 -0.01 11.88 14.86
C ASP A 171 1.45 11.63 15.21
N LYS A 172 1.83 12.05 16.41
CA LYS A 172 3.22 11.97 16.89
C LYS A 172 3.33 10.86 17.93
N LEU A 173 3.86 9.73 17.50
CA LEU A 173 4.00 8.51 18.28
C LEU A 173 5.43 8.33 18.77
N TYR A 174 5.60 7.66 19.90
CA TYR A 174 6.91 7.34 20.47
C TYR A 174 6.82 6.10 21.34
N TYR A 175 7.94 5.40 21.52
CA TYR A 175 8.01 4.31 22.47
C TYR A 175 8.35 4.83 23.86
N ALA A 176 7.39 4.75 24.78
CA ALA A 176 7.49 5.29 26.12
C ALA A 176 8.28 4.37 27.06
N ALA A 177 9.16 4.97 27.85
CA ALA A 177 9.68 4.32 29.06
C ALA A 177 8.56 4.23 30.12
N ALA A 178 8.56 3.18 30.93
CA ALA A 178 7.65 3.11 32.08
C ALA A 178 7.94 4.24 33.07
N SER A 179 6.90 4.89 33.56
CA SER A 179 6.94 5.85 34.66
C SER A 179 5.76 5.58 35.61
N PRO A 180 5.85 4.52 36.43
CA PRO A 180 4.77 4.14 37.34
C PRO A 180 4.51 5.22 38.41
N PRO A 181 3.26 5.38 38.89
CA PRO A 181 2.07 4.62 38.51
C PRO A 181 1.34 5.15 37.26
N PHE A 182 1.84 6.21 36.63
CA PHE A 182 1.08 6.99 35.64
C PHE A 182 1.21 6.49 34.20
N LEU A 183 2.34 5.84 33.88
CA LEU A 183 2.65 5.41 32.52
C LEU A 183 3.29 4.03 32.51
N THR A 184 2.73 3.13 31.72
CA THR A 184 3.35 1.84 31.40
C THR A 184 4.26 1.99 30.18
N ALA A 185 5.26 1.11 30.03
CA ALA A 185 6.05 1.09 28.80
C ALA A 185 5.17 0.71 27.60
N GLY A 186 5.56 1.18 26.41
CA GLY A 186 4.88 0.83 25.15
C GLY A 186 4.69 2.01 24.21
N TRP A 187 4.02 1.77 23.08
CA TRP A 187 3.73 2.79 22.09
C TRP A 187 2.69 3.80 22.60
N ARG A 188 3.05 5.08 22.59
CA ARG A 188 2.18 6.18 23.03
C ARG A 188 2.12 7.25 21.94
N MET A 189 1.09 8.08 22.03
CA MET A 189 0.90 9.25 21.17
C MET A 189 0.80 10.49 22.03
N ILE A 190 1.40 11.59 21.57
CA ILE A 190 1.28 12.89 22.25
C ILE A 190 -0.20 13.27 22.33
N GLY A 191 -0.66 13.57 23.55
CA GLY A 191 -2.05 13.96 23.81
C GLY A 191 -3.02 12.79 24.05
N ALA A 192 -2.59 11.53 23.93
CA ALA A 192 -3.44 10.34 24.12
C ALA A 192 -3.30 9.65 25.50
N GLY A 193 -2.52 10.22 26.43
CA GLY A 193 -2.30 9.65 27.76
C GLY A 193 -1.56 8.30 27.72
N ASN A 194 -2.04 7.32 28.51
CA ASN A 194 -1.44 5.98 28.61
C ASN A 194 -2.07 4.95 27.65
N ALA A 195 -2.84 5.39 26.65
CA ALA A 195 -3.42 4.49 25.67
C ALA A 195 -2.33 3.86 24.77
N ASP A 196 -2.43 2.56 24.53
CA ASP A 196 -1.50 1.85 23.66
C ASP A 196 -1.78 2.16 22.18
N MET A 197 -0.73 2.51 21.46
CA MET A 197 -0.77 2.95 20.07
C MET A 197 -0.08 1.97 19.11
N ALA A 198 0.29 0.76 19.59
CA ALA A 198 0.92 -0.28 18.79
C ALA A 198 0.15 -0.60 17.49
N LYS A 199 -1.19 -0.54 17.53
CA LYS A 199 -2.09 -0.83 16.41
C LYS A 199 -2.42 0.38 15.52
N THR A 200 -1.69 1.49 15.66
CA THR A 200 -1.89 2.66 14.78
C THR A 200 -1.64 2.25 13.33
N PRO A 201 -2.62 2.41 12.42
CA PRO A 201 -2.47 2.03 11.02
C PRO A 201 -1.58 3.01 10.27
N ILE A 202 -0.85 2.48 9.29
CA ILE A 202 -0.07 3.18 8.28
C ILE A 202 -0.45 2.52 6.95
N TYR A 203 -1.15 3.27 6.10
CA TYR A 203 -1.65 2.78 4.82
C TYR A 203 -0.55 2.82 3.74
N HIS A 204 -0.68 1.96 2.73
CA HIS A 204 0.32 1.70 1.69
C HIS A 204 0.59 2.88 0.72
N VAL A 205 0.02 4.06 0.98
CA VAL A 205 0.31 5.29 0.21
C VAL A 205 0.97 6.35 1.08
N GLU A 206 1.05 6.12 2.40
CA GLU A 206 1.49 7.11 3.36
C GLU A 206 3.00 7.03 3.60
N GLY A 207 3.65 8.18 3.50
CA GLY A 207 5.01 8.36 3.96
C GLY A 207 5.02 8.79 5.43
N ILE A 208 5.83 8.13 6.26
CA ILE A 208 6.01 8.50 7.67
C ILE A 208 7.33 9.21 7.90
N ILE A 209 7.36 10.17 8.82
CA ILE A 209 8.61 10.83 9.22
C ILE A 209 9.09 10.19 10.53
N ILE A 210 10.36 9.83 10.57
CA ILE A 210 11.04 9.43 11.81
C ILE A 210 11.97 10.56 12.24
N GLU A 211 11.69 11.14 13.40
CA GLU A 211 12.58 12.06 14.10
C GLU A 211 13.48 11.24 15.02
N ARG A 212 14.70 10.97 14.56
CA ARG A 212 15.70 10.19 15.31
C ARG A 212 16.53 11.15 16.14
N ARG A 213 16.18 11.26 17.43
CA ARG A 213 16.89 12.08 18.42
C ARG A 213 18.16 11.42 18.93
N ALA A 214 18.29 10.09 18.81
CA ALA A 214 19.58 9.45 19.03
C ALA A 214 20.59 9.85 17.93
N PRO A 215 21.88 10.02 18.27
CA PRO A 215 22.89 10.51 17.31
C PRO A 215 23.32 9.46 16.28
N GLY A 216 23.04 8.17 16.52
CA GLY A 216 23.40 7.08 15.61
C GLY A 216 22.30 6.76 14.61
N ASP A 217 22.71 6.47 13.37
CA ASP A 217 21.83 5.95 12.33
C ASP A 217 21.17 4.64 12.80
N LEU A 218 19.89 4.49 12.44
CA LEU A 218 19.14 3.25 12.62
C LEU A 218 18.89 2.56 11.28
N ARG A 219 19.00 1.24 11.29
CA ARG A 219 18.79 0.35 10.15
C ARG A 219 17.43 -0.30 10.30
N LEU A 220 16.43 0.22 9.59
CA LEU A 220 15.07 -0.30 9.64
C LEU A 220 14.85 -1.26 8.49
N THR A 221 14.56 -2.52 8.76
CA THR A 221 14.20 -3.49 7.71
C THR A 221 12.70 -3.66 7.66
N VAL A 222 12.13 -3.44 6.47
CA VAL A 222 10.72 -3.68 6.17
C VAL A 222 10.60 -4.77 5.12
N SER A 223 9.53 -5.55 5.18
CA SER A 223 9.28 -6.65 4.25
C SER A 223 7.79 -6.80 3.96
N GLY A 224 7.47 -7.36 2.80
CA GLY A 224 6.10 -7.71 2.46
C GLY A 224 5.98 -8.09 1.00
N VAL A 225 4.75 -8.01 0.51
CA VAL A 225 4.39 -8.28 -0.88
C VAL A 225 4.77 -7.07 -1.74
N VAL A 226 5.33 -7.33 -2.90
CA VAL A 226 5.71 -6.32 -3.88
C VAL A 226 4.48 -5.97 -4.71
N LYS A 227 4.12 -4.68 -4.74
CA LYS A 227 3.11 -4.18 -5.67
C LYS A 227 3.65 -4.18 -7.09
N THR A 228 2.90 -4.73 -8.04
CA THR A 228 3.26 -4.81 -9.48
C THR A 228 2.33 -4.01 -10.38
N THR A 229 1.30 -3.39 -9.82
CA THR A 229 0.27 -2.62 -10.52
C THR A 229 0.35 -1.15 -10.17
N VAL A 230 -0.29 -0.29 -10.97
CA VAL A 230 -0.36 1.16 -10.74
C VAL A 230 -1.00 1.46 -9.37
N SER A 231 -0.55 2.51 -8.70
CA SER A 231 -1.17 3.05 -7.49
C SER A 231 -1.89 4.36 -7.81
N VAL A 232 -3.13 4.50 -7.36
CA VAL A 232 -3.89 5.75 -7.47
C VAL A 232 -4.01 6.37 -6.09
N ILE A 233 -3.40 7.54 -5.91
CA ILE A 233 -3.29 8.16 -4.59
C ILE A 233 -4.07 9.47 -4.57
N PRO A 234 -5.11 9.60 -3.73
CA PRO A 234 -5.76 10.90 -3.54
C PRO A 234 -4.80 11.85 -2.80
N ILE A 235 -4.59 13.04 -3.36
CA ILE A 235 -3.80 14.10 -2.73
C ILE A 235 -4.62 15.39 -2.62
N THR A 236 -4.34 16.16 -1.57
CA THR A 236 -4.98 17.46 -1.32
C THR A 236 -4.05 18.62 -1.67
N SER A 237 -4.58 19.84 -1.77
CA SER A 237 -3.74 21.03 -1.93
C SER A 237 -2.81 21.19 -0.72
N GLY A 238 -1.55 21.57 -0.96
CA GLY A 238 -0.52 21.66 0.07
C GLY A 238 0.39 20.44 0.10
N PHE A 239 0.94 20.12 1.27
CA PHE A 239 1.92 19.06 1.44
C PHE A 239 1.27 17.69 1.67
N ASN A 240 1.65 16.71 0.85
CA ASN A 240 1.22 15.32 0.94
C ASN A 240 2.46 14.44 1.14
N TYR A 241 2.46 13.61 2.18
CA TYR A 241 3.60 12.76 2.55
C TYR A 241 3.31 11.34 2.10
N LEU A 242 4.05 10.88 1.10
CA LEU A 242 3.73 9.68 0.37
C LEU A 242 4.87 8.67 0.45
N GLU A 243 4.51 7.40 0.33
CA GLU A 243 5.47 6.37 -0.06
C GLU A 243 5.53 6.20 -1.58
N ARG A 244 6.59 5.56 -2.06
CA ARG A 244 6.83 5.31 -3.48
C ARG A 244 6.06 4.10 -4.01
N SER A 245 5.40 3.33 -3.14
CA SER A 245 4.63 2.10 -3.40
C SER A 245 5.44 0.92 -3.98
N TYR A 246 6.63 1.18 -4.53
CA TYR A 246 7.52 0.19 -5.16
C TYR A 246 8.89 0.18 -4.47
N PRO A 247 9.44 -1.00 -4.11
CA PRO A 247 10.72 -1.09 -3.42
C PRO A 247 11.93 -0.60 -4.22
N LEU A 248 11.89 -0.61 -5.56
CA LEU A 248 13.02 -0.30 -6.43
C LEU A 248 12.57 0.35 -7.75
N GLY A 249 13.54 0.91 -8.50
CA GLY A 249 13.38 1.26 -9.91
C GLY A 249 12.63 2.56 -10.24
N ALA A 250 11.86 3.12 -9.31
CA ALA A 250 11.09 4.33 -9.61
C ALA A 250 11.97 5.60 -9.64
N THR A 251 11.83 6.34 -10.74
CA THR A 251 12.46 7.62 -11.06
C THR A 251 11.40 8.66 -11.39
N LEU A 252 11.76 9.94 -11.43
CA LEU A 252 10.86 10.99 -11.90
C LEU A 252 10.30 10.66 -13.31
N GLY A 253 11.16 10.17 -14.20
CA GLY A 253 10.83 9.89 -15.60
C GLY A 253 9.87 8.71 -15.81
N ASN A 254 10.02 7.62 -15.06
CA ASN A 254 9.20 6.41 -15.23
C ASN A 254 8.03 6.28 -14.24
N SER A 255 7.96 7.12 -13.20
CA SER A 255 6.94 7.03 -12.15
C SER A 255 5.50 7.31 -12.60
N GLY A 256 5.29 7.87 -13.79
CA GLY A 256 3.96 8.30 -14.25
C GLY A 256 3.45 9.62 -13.66
N LEU A 257 4.13 10.19 -12.64
CA LEU A 257 3.72 11.41 -11.93
C LEU A 257 3.49 12.61 -12.86
N ALA A 258 4.29 12.72 -13.93
CA ALA A 258 4.19 13.81 -14.91
C ALA A 258 2.80 13.91 -15.57
N THR A 259 2.03 12.81 -15.61
CA THR A 259 0.70 12.77 -16.23
C THR A 259 -0.42 13.27 -15.32
N SER A 260 -0.19 13.30 -14.00
CA SER A 260 -1.20 13.65 -13.00
C SER A 260 -0.88 14.91 -12.18
N LEU A 261 0.39 15.33 -12.18
CA LEU A 261 0.81 16.55 -11.52
C LEU A 261 0.59 17.78 -12.40
N GLN A 262 0.32 18.92 -11.76
CA GLN A 262 0.24 20.21 -12.44
C GLN A 262 1.64 20.61 -12.91
N SER A 263 1.82 20.64 -14.23
CA SER A 263 3.02 21.19 -14.87
C SER A 263 3.03 22.71 -14.85
N GLY A 264 4.21 23.34 -14.89
CA GLY A 264 4.30 24.80 -14.87
C GLY A 264 5.72 25.33 -14.70
N THR A 265 5.85 26.40 -13.94
CA THR A 265 7.13 26.99 -13.51
C THR A 265 7.47 26.52 -12.09
N PRO A 266 8.66 26.83 -11.53
CA PRO A 266 8.95 26.51 -10.13
C PRO A 266 7.93 27.05 -9.12
N THR A 267 7.20 28.12 -9.47
CA THR A 267 6.19 28.74 -8.60
C THR A 267 4.77 28.23 -8.86
N THR A 268 4.43 27.77 -10.05
CA THR A 268 3.07 27.32 -10.39
C THR A 268 2.90 25.81 -10.48
N ALA A 269 3.96 25.06 -10.77
CA ALA A 269 3.93 23.61 -10.83
C ALA A 269 3.83 22.98 -9.44
N ASP A 270 3.25 21.78 -9.39
CA ASP A 270 3.40 20.91 -8.23
C ASP A 270 4.88 20.56 -8.03
N VAL A 271 5.31 20.47 -6.77
CA VAL A 271 6.72 20.27 -6.42
C VAL A 271 6.88 18.95 -5.70
N ILE A 272 7.81 18.13 -6.17
CA ILE A 272 8.25 16.90 -5.51
C ILE A 272 9.48 17.23 -4.67
N TRP A 273 9.43 16.86 -3.39
CA TRP A 273 10.53 17.03 -2.44
C TRP A 273 11.10 15.66 -2.11
N LEU A 274 12.36 15.44 -2.47
CA LEU A 274 13.10 14.20 -2.21
C LEU A 274 14.13 14.46 -1.11
N THR A 275 14.16 13.63 -0.08
CA THR A 275 15.12 13.79 1.01
C THR A 275 16.54 13.61 0.47
N ASN A 276 17.42 14.56 0.76
CA ASN A 276 18.82 14.51 0.33
C ASN A 276 19.74 13.98 1.43
N ALA A 277 20.99 13.68 1.07
CA ALA A 277 21.96 13.07 1.99
C ALA A 277 22.30 13.97 3.21
N SER A 278 22.03 15.27 3.13
CA SER A 278 22.27 16.24 4.20
C SER A 278 21.07 16.41 5.15
N GLY A 279 19.99 15.64 4.96
CA GLY A 279 18.75 15.74 5.74
C GLY A 279 17.84 16.91 5.35
N GLY A 280 18.13 17.56 4.22
CA GLY A 280 17.25 18.53 3.57
C GLY A 280 16.44 17.88 2.46
N TYR A 281 15.95 18.71 1.53
CA TYR A 281 15.21 18.25 0.37
C TYR A 281 15.73 18.86 -0.93
N ASP A 282 15.90 18.01 -1.92
CA ASP A 282 16.04 18.43 -3.32
C ASP A 282 14.63 18.53 -3.92
N LYS A 283 14.37 19.59 -4.68
CA LYS A 283 13.03 19.94 -5.15
C LYS A 283 12.95 19.88 -6.67
N TYR A 284 11.92 19.20 -7.17
CA TYR A 284 11.72 18.94 -8.58
C TYR A 284 10.30 19.32 -9.01
N TYR A 285 10.14 19.70 -10.26
CA TYR A 285 8.84 20.01 -10.86
C TYR A 285 8.80 19.60 -12.33
N TYR A 286 7.61 19.36 -12.87
CA TYR A 286 7.44 19.12 -14.29
C TYR A 286 7.24 20.45 -15.02
N ALA A 287 8.23 20.84 -15.81
CA ALA A 287 8.25 22.12 -16.51
C ALA A 287 7.42 22.06 -17.79
N VAL A 288 6.66 23.13 -18.04
CA VAL A 288 6.18 23.46 -19.39
C VAL A 288 7.29 24.18 -20.16
N ALA A 289 7.34 24.00 -21.48
CA ALA A 289 8.33 24.70 -22.30
C ALA A 289 8.15 26.23 -22.17
N GLN A 290 9.25 26.95 -21.96
CA GLN A 290 9.34 28.42 -22.00
C GLN A 290 10.54 28.81 -22.88
N PRO A 291 10.40 28.74 -24.22
CA PRO A 291 11.50 29.03 -25.13
C PRO A 291 11.99 30.49 -25.00
N PRO A 292 13.30 30.77 -25.17
CA PRO A 292 14.36 29.81 -25.51
C PRO A 292 15.01 29.12 -24.30
N SER A 293 14.60 29.45 -23.08
CA SER A 293 15.37 29.17 -21.86
C SER A 293 15.05 27.84 -21.17
N ILE A 294 13.81 27.35 -21.28
CA ILE A 294 13.36 26.12 -20.62
C ILE A 294 12.64 25.21 -21.63
N THR A 295 13.04 23.95 -21.68
CA THR A 295 12.33 22.89 -22.41
C THR A 295 11.37 22.16 -21.47
N ALA A 296 10.34 21.51 -22.02
CA ALA A 296 9.44 20.69 -21.22
C ALA A 296 10.18 19.50 -20.58
N GLY A 297 9.71 19.04 -19.41
CA GLY A 297 10.25 17.88 -18.71
C GLY A 297 10.59 18.13 -17.24
N TRP A 298 11.26 17.18 -16.61
CA TRP A 298 11.59 17.27 -15.18
C TRP A 298 12.73 18.23 -14.91
N ARG A 299 12.54 19.21 -14.03
CA ARG A 299 13.57 20.20 -13.68
C ARG A 299 13.75 20.26 -12.18
N ALA A 300 14.97 20.54 -11.75
CA ALA A 300 15.27 20.85 -10.35
C ALA A 300 15.11 22.36 -10.12
N ILE A 301 14.52 22.73 -8.99
CA ILE A 301 14.39 24.13 -8.59
C ILE A 301 15.79 24.69 -8.30
N GLY A 302 16.17 25.77 -8.99
CA GLY A 302 17.47 26.41 -8.83
C GLY A 302 18.62 25.80 -9.65
N ALA A 303 18.34 24.80 -10.50
CA ALA A 303 19.38 24.10 -11.28
C ALA A 303 19.33 24.36 -12.81
N GLY A 304 18.54 25.33 -13.28
CA GLY A 304 18.44 25.67 -14.70
C GLY A 304 17.62 24.67 -15.53
N ASN A 305 18.03 24.43 -16.78
CA ASN A 305 17.26 23.65 -17.78
C ASN A 305 17.71 22.18 -17.93
N ALA A 306 18.51 21.66 -17.01
CA ALA A 306 18.93 20.26 -17.07
C ALA A 306 17.76 19.31 -16.77
N ASP A 307 17.54 18.31 -17.62
CA ASP A 307 16.50 17.32 -17.40
C ASP A 307 16.83 16.39 -16.22
N GLN A 308 15.83 16.13 -15.39
CA GLN A 308 15.94 15.38 -14.14
C GLN A 308 15.15 14.08 -14.18
N ALA A 309 14.71 13.62 -15.36
CA ALA A 309 13.92 12.40 -15.49
C ALA A 309 14.62 11.16 -14.86
N GLY A 310 15.95 11.10 -14.88
CA GLY A 310 16.73 10.00 -14.29
C GLY A 310 16.88 10.03 -12.76
N VAL A 311 16.36 11.05 -12.07
CA VAL A 311 16.46 11.13 -10.60
C VAL A 311 15.55 10.07 -9.97
N ALA A 312 16.14 9.22 -9.12
CA ALA A 312 15.41 8.20 -8.37
C ALA A 312 14.50 8.83 -7.32
N LEU A 313 13.27 8.34 -7.20
CA LEU A 313 12.38 8.69 -6.10
C LEU A 313 12.90 8.06 -4.80
N THR A 314 12.90 8.81 -3.70
CA THR A 314 13.24 8.30 -2.37
C THR A 314 12.14 7.36 -1.85
N PRO A 315 12.44 6.45 -0.89
CA PRO A 315 11.44 5.51 -0.35
C PRO A 315 10.17 6.18 0.19
N GLY A 316 10.30 7.38 0.76
CA GLY A 316 9.19 8.30 1.00
C GLY A 316 9.53 9.67 0.43
N PHE A 317 8.53 10.43 0.00
CA PHE A 317 8.70 11.74 -0.61
C PHE A 317 7.49 12.64 -0.34
N ILE A 318 7.63 13.94 -0.62
CA ILE A 318 6.54 14.90 -0.43
C ILE A 318 6.10 15.43 -1.78
N ILE A 319 4.79 15.56 -1.97
CA ILE A 319 4.22 16.36 -3.05
C ILE A 319 3.61 17.62 -2.43
N GLU A 320 4.16 18.77 -2.80
CA GLU A 320 3.52 20.07 -2.61
C GLU A 320 2.62 20.33 -3.81
N ARG A 321 1.34 20.05 -3.62
CA ARG A 321 0.27 20.23 -4.59
C ARG A 321 -0.17 21.69 -4.58
N LYS A 322 0.00 22.39 -5.70
CA LYS A 322 -0.44 23.78 -5.87
C LYS A 322 -1.80 23.89 -6.54
N ALA A 323 -2.23 22.82 -7.20
CA ALA A 323 -3.57 22.73 -7.77
C ALA A 323 -4.61 22.27 -6.73
N ALA A 324 -5.88 22.18 -7.15
CA ALA A 324 -6.92 21.55 -6.35
C ALA A 324 -6.61 20.06 -6.07
N ALA A 325 -7.27 19.51 -5.06
CA ALA A 325 -7.19 18.09 -4.73
C ALA A 325 -7.52 17.22 -5.96
N SER A 326 -6.73 16.19 -6.19
CA SER A 326 -6.97 15.19 -7.24
C SER A 326 -6.26 13.90 -6.91
N ASN A 327 -6.51 12.87 -7.71
CA ASN A 327 -5.71 11.67 -7.68
C ASN A 327 -4.42 11.87 -8.47
N ILE A 328 -3.33 11.26 -8.01
CA ILE A 328 -2.12 11.03 -8.79
C ILE A 328 -1.97 9.55 -9.14
N LYS A 329 -1.19 9.27 -10.18
CA LYS A 329 -0.84 7.92 -10.57
C LYS A 329 0.65 7.70 -10.36
N LEU A 330 0.99 6.65 -9.62
CA LEU A 330 2.35 6.11 -9.52
C LEU A 330 2.40 4.79 -10.25
N ALA A 331 3.23 4.67 -11.27
CA ALA A 331 3.42 3.45 -12.04
C ALA A 331 4.72 2.73 -11.64
N PRO A 332 4.72 1.39 -11.62
CA PRO A 332 5.96 0.63 -11.46
C PRO A 332 6.82 0.72 -12.72
N ASP A 333 8.12 0.50 -12.58
CA ASP A 333 9.02 0.40 -13.73
C ASP A 333 8.70 -0.87 -14.53
N SER A 334 8.15 -0.72 -15.73
CA SER A 334 7.77 -1.87 -16.58
C SER A 334 8.94 -2.80 -16.90
N SER A 335 10.19 -2.31 -16.88
CA SER A 335 11.38 -3.15 -17.13
C SER A 335 11.75 -4.06 -15.94
N LEU A 336 11.26 -3.75 -14.74
CA LEU A 336 11.51 -4.53 -13.53
C LEU A 336 10.28 -5.33 -13.08
N TYR A 337 9.10 -4.78 -13.31
CA TYR A 337 7.84 -5.31 -12.79
C TYR A 337 6.93 -5.92 -13.87
N GLY A 338 7.21 -5.69 -15.16
CA GLY A 338 6.33 -6.13 -16.25
C GLY A 338 6.19 -7.64 -16.40
N ASP A 339 7.18 -8.41 -15.93
CA ASP A 339 7.19 -9.88 -15.99
C ASP A 339 6.82 -10.55 -14.65
N LEU A 340 6.58 -9.75 -13.60
CA LEU A 340 6.23 -10.22 -12.25
C LEU A 340 4.73 -10.41 -12.04
#